data_AF-A0A975J6P2-F1
#
_entry.id   AF-A0A975J6P2-F1
#
_cell.length_a   1.000
_cell.length_b   1.000
_cell.length_c   1.000
_cell.angle_alpha   90.00
_cell.angle_beta   90.00
_cell.angle_gamma   90.00
#
_symmetry.space_group_name_H-M   'P 1'
#
loop_
_entity.id
_entity.type
_entity.pdbx_description
1 polymer ?
#
loop_
_entity_poly.entity_id
_entity_poly.type
_entity_poly.pdbx_seq_one_letter_code
_entity_poly.pdbx_strand_id
1 'polypeptide(L)'
;MSLLEKLSNTLSETAKSLGKKSSEFVEISKLSLDAQRKQDKIQDKYEQIGKYVYSKLKRGSYITKEELEPWINEIDALEGDIEILEKMALNIRNIKHCTYCNIELDDDVNYCPLCGKYLN
;
A
#
# COMPACT_ATOMS: atom_id res chain seq x y z
N MET A 1 -2.95 2.51 -19.26
CA MET A 1 -3.34 3.36 -18.12
C MET A 1 -2.34 3.15 -17.02
N SER A 2 -1.54 4.19 -16.75
CA SER A 2 -0.47 4.17 -15.75
C SER A 2 -1.07 4.17 -14.34
N LEU A 3 -0.43 3.50 -13.38
CA LEU A 3 -0.83 3.55 -11.96
C LEU A 3 -0.80 5.00 -11.41
N LEU A 4 0.03 5.86 -12.01
CA LEU A 4 0.08 7.29 -11.71
C LEU A 4 -1.20 8.04 -12.12
N GLU A 5 -1.83 7.65 -13.22
CA GLU A 5 -3.11 8.23 -13.66
C GLU A 5 -4.25 7.79 -12.74
N LYS A 6 -4.22 6.53 -12.25
CA LYS A 6 -5.18 6.06 -11.24
C LYS A 6 -5.01 6.83 -9.93
N LEU A 7 -3.77 7.02 -9.47
CA LEU A 7 -3.47 7.80 -8.27
C LEU A 7 -3.98 9.24 -8.36
N SER A 8 -3.73 9.93 -9.49
CA SER A 8 -4.18 11.31 -9.71
C SER A 8 -5.71 11.43 -9.75
N ASN A 9 -6.39 10.45 -10.33
CA ASN A 9 -7.85 10.49 -10.46
C ASN A 9 -8.55 10.12 -9.14
N THR A 10 -8.03 9.16 -8.38
CA THR A 10 -8.56 8.80 -7.06
C THR A 10 -8.37 9.94 -6.05
N LEU A 11 -7.25 10.68 -6.11
CA LEU A 11 -7.01 11.83 -5.22
C LEU A 11 -8.05 12.96 -5.40
N SER A 12 -8.59 13.14 -6.61
CA SER A 12 -9.54 14.20 -6.95
C SER A 12 -10.99 13.86 -6.55
N GLU A 13 -11.33 12.57 -6.49
CA GLU A 13 -12.71 12.12 -6.25
C GLU A 13 -13.06 11.98 -4.74
N THR A 14 -12.08 11.84 -3.84
CA THR A 14 -12.28 11.62 -2.38
C THR A 14 -12.80 12.87 -1.63
N ALA A 15 -12.87 14.03 -2.28
CA ALA A 15 -13.31 15.28 -1.68
C ALA A 15 -14.80 15.31 -1.25
N LYS A 16 -15.65 14.38 -1.71
CA LYS A 16 -17.10 14.42 -1.48
C LYS A 16 -17.64 13.17 -0.75
N SER A 17 -17.70 13.19 0.58
CA SER A 17 -18.90 12.81 1.37
C SER A 17 -18.59 12.53 2.85
N LEU A 18 -19.63 12.71 3.66
CA LEU A 18 -19.68 12.73 5.12
C LEU A 18 -19.68 11.30 5.69
N GLY A 19 -18.88 11.05 6.75
CA GLY A 19 -18.69 9.75 7.40
C GLY A 19 -17.23 9.24 7.46
N LYS A 20 -16.24 10.14 7.33
CA LYS A 20 -14.92 9.77 6.78
C LYS A 20 -14.01 8.93 7.68
N LYS A 21 -14.14 9.02 9.02
CA LYS A 21 -13.27 8.21 9.89
C LYS A 21 -13.46 6.71 9.67
N SER A 22 -14.71 6.24 9.52
CA SER A 22 -14.98 4.83 9.18
C SER A 22 -14.53 4.45 7.77
N SER A 23 -14.60 5.36 6.79
CA SER A 23 -14.16 5.06 5.43
C SER A 23 -12.64 5.02 5.30
N GLU A 24 -11.91 5.89 5.99
CA GLU A 24 -10.45 5.88 6.07
C GLU A 24 -9.94 4.57 6.69
N PHE A 25 -10.55 4.11 7.80
CA PHE A 25 -10.20 2.82 8.39
C PHE A 25 -10.45 1.66 7.42
N VAL A 26 -11.54 1.70 6.66
CA VAL A 26 -11.84 0.69 5.64
C VAL A 26 -10.82 0.75 4.50
N GLU A 27 -10.43 1.95 4.07
CA GLU A 27 -9.42 2.15 3.03
C GLU A 27 -8.04 1.68 3.46
N ILE A 28 -7.58 2.07 4.65
CA ILE A 28 -6.34 1.56 5.26
C ILE A 28 -6.39 0.04 5.39
N SER A 29 -7.52 -0.53 5.81
CA SER A 29 -7.67 -1.99 5.93
C SER A 29 -7.56 -2.68 4.58
N LYS A 30 -8.14 -2.11 3.52
CA LYS A 30 -8.00 -2.63 2.14
C LYS A 30 -6.54 -2.58 1.68
N LEU A 31 -5.86 -1.45 1.84
CA LEU A 31 -4.45 -1.30 1.49
C LEU A 31 -3.58 -2.30 2.25
N SER A 32 -3.86 -2.50 3.54
CA SER A 32 -3.14 -3.47 4.38
C SER A 32 -3.38 -4.91 3.95
N LEU A 33 -4.62 -5.26 3.60
CA LEU A 33 -4.94 -6.59 3.06
C LEU A 33 -4.26 -6.84 1.72
N ASP A 34 -4.17 -5.83 0.86
CA ASP A 34 -3.50 -5.93 -0.43
C ASP A 34 -1.99 -6.10 -0.26
N ALA A 35 -1.37 -5.39 0.69
CA ALA A 35 0.02 -5.58 1.07
C ALA A 35 0.27 -6.99 1.60
N GLN A 36 -0.59 -7.49 2.51
CA GLN A 36 -0.49 -8.85 3.03
C GLN A 36 -0.57 -9.90 1.92
N ARG A 37 -1.52 -9.76 0.98
CA ARG A 37 -1.63 -10.67 -0.17
C ARG A 37 -0.37 -10.67 -1.04
N LYS A 38 0.33 -9.54 -1.15
CA LYS A 38 1.61 -9.46 -1.86
C LYS A 38 2.73 -10.12 -1.07
N GLN A 39 2.78 -9.96 0.26
CA GLN A 39 3.71 -10.70 1.12
C GLN A 39 3.50 -12.21 1.02
N ASP A 40 2.25 -12.68 1.00
CA ASP A 40 1.95 -14.12 0.83
C ASP A 40 2.48 -14.63 -0.51
N LYS A 41 2.33 -13.84 -1.60
CA LYS A 41 2.92 -14.18 -2.90
C LYS A 41 4.44 -14.21 -2.87
N ILE A 42 5.10 -13.28 -2.18
CA ILE A 42 6.56 -13.30 -2.00
C ILE A 42 6.96 -14.61 -1.29
N GLN A 43 6.23 -15.01 -0.26
CA GLN A 43 6.49 -16.26 0.46
C GLN A 43 6.36 -17.49 -0.44
N ASP A 44 5.33 -17.54 -1.30
CA ASP A 44 5.18 -18.60 -2.30
C ASP A 44 6.36 -18.65 -3.28
N LYS A 45 6.90 -17.48 -3.66
CA LYS A 45 8.06 -17.39 -4.56
C LYS A 45 9.34 -17.87 -3.87
N TYR A 46 9.54 -17.51 -2.61
CA TYR A 46 10.65 -18.06 -1.82
C TYR A 46 10.58 -19.58 -1.72
N GLU A 47 9.39 -20.15 -1.52
CA GLU A 47 9.23 -21.61 -1.49
C GLU A 47 9.54 -22.25 -2.85
N GLN A 48 9.11 -21.63 -3.96
CA GLN A 48 9.41 -22.08 -5.32
C GLN A 48 10.92 -22.08 -5.59
N ILE A 49 11.61 -20.99 -5.24
CA ILE A 49 13.07 -20.88 -5.34
C ILE A 49 13.72 -22.00 -4.53
N GLY A 50 13.33 -22.17 -3.26
CA GLY A 50 13.89 -23.20 -2.38
C GLY A 50 13.72 -24.62 -2.94
N LYS A 51 12.53 -24.95 -3.43
CA LYS A 51 12.23 -26.24 -4.10
C LYS A 51 13.09 -26.44 -5.34
N TYR A 52 13.21 -25.41 -6.17
CA TYR A 52 14.02 -25.45 -7.40
C TYR A 52 15.50 -25.68 -7.09
N VAL A 53 16.05 -24.87 -6.17
CA VAL A 53 17.45 -24.93 -5.74
C VAL A 53 17.77 -26.30 -5.15
N TYR A 54 16.96 -26.77 -4.21
CA TYR A 54 17.16 -28.08 -3.58
C TYR A 54 17.15 -29.22 -4.62
N SER A 55 16.18 -29.21 -5.54
CA SER A 55 16.05 -30.24 -6.58
C SER A 55 17.28 -30.29 -7.51
N LYS A 56 17.79 -29.13 -7.93
CA LYS A 56 18.98 -29.01 -8.79
C LYS A 56 20.23 -29.51 -8.07
N LEU A 57 20.48 -29.03 -6.85
CA LEU A 57 21.67 -29.41 -6.08
C LEU A 57 21.65 -30.89 -5.70
N LYS A 58 20.48 -31.45 -5.34
CA LYS A 58 20.34 -32.88 -5.06
C LYS A 58 20.70 -33.76 -6.26
N ARG A 59 20.52 -33.26 -7.49
CA ARG A 59 20.91 -33.94 -8.73
C ARG A 59 22.37 -33.68 -9.13
N GLY A 60 23.14 -32.98 -8.30
CA GLY A 60 24.53 -32.60 -8.58
C GLY A 60 24.67 -31.53 -9.66
N SER A 61 23.58 -30.82 -10.00
CA SER A 61 23.61 -29.71 -10.95
C SER A 61 24.01 -28.41 -10.25
N TYR A 62 24.75 -27.55 -10.95
CA TYR A 62 25.00 -26.17 -10.51
C TYR A 62 23.80 -25.28 -10.83
N ILE A 63 23.71 -24.16 -10.12
CA ILE A 63 22.66 -23.15 -10.29
C ILE A 63 23.34 -21.83 -10.63
N THR A 64 22.80 -21.12 -11.61
CA THR A 64 23.29 -19.78 -11.96
C THR A 64 22.31 -18.71 -11.49
N LYS A 65 22.79 -17.46 -11.41
CA LYS A 65 21.95 -16.32 -11.00
C LYS A 65 20.81 -16.09 -12.00
N GLU A 66 21.09 -16.26 -13.28
CA GLU A 66 20.17 -16.03 -14.39
C GLU A 66 18.96 -16.98 -14.33
N GLU A 67 19.13 -18.19 -13.77
CA GLU A 67 18.02 -19.13 -13.55
C GLU A 67 17.04 -18.64 -12.47
N LEU A 68 17.53 -17.83 -11.52
CA LEU A 68 16.72 -17.29 -10.42
C LEU A 68 16.22 -15.87 -10.66
N GLU A 69 16.85 -15.15 -11.58
CA GLU A 69 16.58 -13.74 -11.90
C GLU A 69 15.11 -13.42 -12.17
N PRO A 70 14.31 -14.27 -12.85
CA PRO A 70 12.89 -14.01 -13.03
C PRO A 70 12.11 -13.93 -11.70
N TRP A 71 12.40 -14.84 -10.75
CA TRP A 71 11.75 -14.81 -9.44
C TRP A 71 12.23 -13.63 -8.59
N ILE A 72 13.53 -13.30 -8.66
CA ILE A 72 14.10 -12.15 -7.94
C ILE A 72 13.43 -10.86 -8.40
N ASN A 73 13.36 -10.62 -9.71
CA ASN A 73 12.72 -9.42 -10.27
C ASN A 73 11.24 -9.32 -9.90
N GLU A 74 10.54 -10.46 -9.82
CA GLU A 74 9.13 -10.48 -9.40
C GLU A 74 8.98 -10.15 -7.91
N ILE A 75 9.89 -10.64 -7.06
CA ILE A 75 9.93 -10.30 -5.63
C ILE A 75 10.21 -8.80 -5.45
N ASP A 76 11.24 -8.26 -6.13
CA ASP A 76 11.58 -6.84 -6.05
C ASP A 76 10.40 -5.93 -6.45
N ALA A 77 9.66 -6.32 -7.50
CA ALA A 77 8.46 -5.59 -7.92
C ALA A 77 7.34 -5.66 -6.87
N LEU A 78 7.13 -6.83 -6.24
CA LEU A 78 6.13 -6.99 -5.17
C LEU A 78 6.53 -6.20 -3.91
N GLU A 79 7.80 -6.16 -3.55
CA GLU A 79 8.32 -5.36 -2.44
C GLU A 79 8.13 -3.86 -2.69
N GLY A 80 8.43 -3.38 -3.90
CA GLY A 80 8.16 -1.99 -4.29
C GLY A 80 6.67 -1.63 -4.21
N ASP A 81 5.78 -2.53 -4.65
CA ASP A 81 4.34 -2.34 -4.51
C ASP A 81 3.89 -2.25 -3.05
N ILE A 82 4.45 -3.08 -2.17
CA ILE A 82 4.15 -3.06 -0.72
C ILE A 82 4.56 -1.71 -0.12
N GLU A 83 5.76 -1.22 -0.43
CA GLU A 83 6.25 0.08 0.07
C GLU A 83 5.33 1.23 -0.35
N ILE A 84 4.81 1.19 -1.58
CA ILE A 84 3.83 2.17 -2.07
C ILE A 84 2.52 2.10 -1.27
N LEU A 85 1.98 0.90 -1.06
CA LEU A 85 0.73 0.70 -0.30
C LEU A 85 0.87 1.18 1.15
N GLU A 86 2.01 0.91 1.78
CA GLU A 86 2.30 1.36 3.15
C GLU A 86 2.40 2.88 3.23
N LYS A 87 3.07 3.53 2.27
CA LYS A 87 3.12 5.00 2.16
C LYS A 87 1.73 5.60 1.98
N MET A 88 0.87 5.00 1.16
CA MET A 88 -0.51 5.47 1.00
C MET A 88 -1.29 5.37 2.32
N ALA A 89 -1.17 4.26 3.05
CA ALA A 89 -1.81 4.10 4.34
C ALA A 89 -1.32 5.11 5.38
N LEU A 90 -0.02 5.43 5.41
CA LEU A 90 0.55 6.47 6.27
C LEU A 90 0.02 7.85 5.92
N ASN A 91 -0.07 8.18 4.63
CA ASN A 91 -0.63 9.46 4.18
C ASN A 91 -2.07 9.61 4.65
N ILE A 92 -2.93 8.60 4.50
CA ILE A 92 -4.32 8.65 4.98
C ILE A 92 -4.38 8.87 6.50
N ARG A 93 -3.52 8.21 7.28
CA ARG A 93 -3.46 8.38 8.74
C ARG A 93 -3.06 9.77 9.19
N ASN A 94 -2.28 10.49 8.38
CA ASN A 94 -1.71 11.78 8.75
C ASN A 94 -2.59 12.98 8.35
N ILE A 95 -3.79 12.73 7.80
CA ILE A 95 -4.70 13.81 7.42
C ILE A 95 -5.44 14.34 8.65
N LYS A 96 -5.33 15.65 8.90
CA LYS A 96 -6.08 16.34 9.96
C LYS A 96 -7.55 16.45 9.58
N HIS A 97 -8.44 16.18 10.54
CA HIS A 97 -9.88 16.21 10.32
C HIS A 97 -10.60 17.04 11.38
N CYS A 98 -11.70 17.70 10.99
CA CYS A 98 -12.53 18.39 11.95
C CYS A 98 -13.28 17.39 12.83
N THR A 99 -13.10 17.43 14.14
CA THR A 99 -13.78 16.53 15.09
C THR A 99 -15.30 16.69 15.14
N TYR A 100 -15.86 17.73 14.52
CA TYR A 100 -17.30 18.00 14.51
C TYR A 100 -17.96 17.66 13.17
N CYS A 101 -17.48 18.23 12.06
CA CYS A 101 -18.08 18.01 10.74
C CYS A 101 -17.28 17.05 9.85
N ASN A 102 -16.12 16.57 10.33
CA ASN A 102 -15.29 15.54 9.71
C ASN A 102 -14.81 15.86 8.28
N ILE A 103 -14.69 17.15 7.95
CA ILE A 103 -13.95 17.58 6.77
C ILE A 103 -12.45 17.40 6.99
N GLU A 104 -11.74 17.18 5.90
CA GLU A 104 -10.28 17.23 5.85
C GLU A 104 -9.83 18.68 5.99
N LEU A 105 -8.68 18.85 6.61
CA LEU A 105 -8.15 20.14 7.02
C LEU A 105 -6.65 20.18 6.77
N ASP A 106 -6.14 21.35 6.40
CA ASP A 106 -4.70 21.59 6.43
C ASP A 106 -4.17 21.54 7.88
N ASP A 107 -2.91 21.14 8.04
CA ASP A 107 -2.30 20.95 9.36
C ASP A 107 -2.30 22.24 10.20
N ASP A 108 -2.24 23.39 9.55
CA ASP A 108 -2.08 24.73 10.14
C ASP A 108 -3.40 25.41 10.55
N VAL A 109 -4.55 24.80 10.29
CA VAL A 109 -5.83 25.42 10.66
C VAL A 109 -6.20 25.19 12.13
N ASN A 110 -6.48 26.27 12.84
CA ASN A 110 -6.95 26.27 14.23
C ASN A 110 -8.48 26.18 14.35
N TYR A 111 -9.20 26.55 13.28
CA TYR A 111 -10.66 26.50 13.22
C TYR A 111 -11.11 25.85 11.92
N CYS A 112 -12.18 25.08 11.98
CA CYS A 112 -12.75 24.46 10.81
C CYS A 112 -13.37 25.53 9.87
N PRO A 113 -12.97 25.60 8.59
CA PRO A 113 -13.52 26.59 7.65
C PRO A 113 -14.99 26.37 7.33
N LEU A 114 -15.50 25.13 7.40
CA LEU A 114 -16.90 24.82 7.15
C LEU A 114 -17.83 25.08 8.35
N CYS A 115 -17.42 24.72 9.57
CA CYS A 115 -18.32 24.75 10.74
C CYS A 115 -17.89 25.68 11.87
N GLY A 116 -16.72 26.34 11.77
CA GLY A 116 -16.21 27.28 12.77
C GLY A 116 -15.73 26.66 14.09
N LYS A 117 -15.80 25.33 14.26
CA LYS A 117 -15.32 24.64 15.47
C LYS A 117 -13.80 24.79 15.60
N TYR A 118 -13.33 25.11 16.81
CA TYR A 118 -11.91 25.05 17.15
C TYR A 118 -11.39 23.61 17.08
N LEU A 119 -10.19 23.45 16.54
CA LEU A 119 -9.54 22.19 16.22
C LEU A 119 -8.36 22.03 17.19
N ASN A 120 -8.56 21.18 18.20
CA ASN A 120 -7.55 20.84 19.20
C ASN A 120 -6.99 19.46 18.87
#